data_AF-A0A534AAN6-F1
#
_entry.id   AF-A0A534AAN6-F1
#
_cell.length_a   1.000
_cell.length_b   1.000
_cell.length_c   1.000
_cell.angle_alpha   90.00
_cell.angle_beta   90.00
_cell.angle_gamma   90.00
#
_symmetry.space_group_name_H-M   'P 1'
#
loop_
_entity.id
_entity.type
_entity.pdbx_description
1 polymer ?
#
loop_
_entity_poly.entity_id
_entity_poly.type
_entity_poly.pdbx_seq_one_letter_code
_entity_poly.pdbx_strand_id
1 'polypeptide(L)'
;MKSFHRAALAGLLSLSAMHYVHAEAMSTETDPHSYAQPDKVRVTALDLDLSVSFEKHVLSGSATLALDWRDKAAHELVLDTNDLKIAKIEAADKSGKWVEAKFKLDAPDALRGAALHVALPEQSTKVRIAYSTSSDAAGLQWLDPEQTAGKKHPFVYSQSESIAGRSWIPLQDTPAVRFSYSARIHTPKELRAVMSADNDAGHALDGDFRFVMPQKIPSYLLALAIGDIAVKTTGPRSAVYAEPETVAAAAQEFEDVEKMIQTTEKLYGPYRWQRYDILVLPPSFPFGGMENPRLTFATPTIIAGDKSLVSVIAHELAHSWSGNLVTNAAWRHVWLNEGFTTYVQGRIVEAVYGKQQADEEFLVAANALRKAFADAPAGEQVLVPDLTGKDADDSLSDVPYTKGSWFLQTLEHKFGRDAFDKFLRSYFDHFAFQSITTDQFVDYLKTNLLDRHPGKMSMSEVEAWLHQPGVPADGPLPNSARFTAQNIQRSEFVAGKRSARELNAKAWSTQEWQYFLDQLPPKLSGEQMTTLDAAYHLTGTRNAEIAFRWYRLAIGSDYQTAFPAMREHMLRIGRRILVVPLFEALTKTPAGKAFAEKVYADARPGYHPMTRAAVEKALKAPAKN
;
A
#
# COMPACT_ATOMS: atom_id res chain seq x y z
N MET A 1 15.40 -26.33 -84.95
CA MET A 1 16.54 -26.14 -84.02
C MET A 1 16.12 -25.12 -82.98
N LYS A 2 16.08 -25.28 -81.66
CA LYS A 2 16.44 -26.26 -80.61
C LYS A 2 15.55 -25.81 -79.43
N SER A 3 14.65 -26.61 -78.83
CA SER A 3 14.86 -27.65 -77.79
C SER A 3 15.43 -27.18 -76.44
N PHE A 4 14.81 -27.71 -75.36
CA PHE A 4 15.26 -27.91 -73.95
C PHE A 4 14.82 -26.86 -72.90
N HIS A 5 13.85 -27.22 -72.02
CA HIS A 5 13.99 -27.79 -70.64
C HIS A 5 14.26 -26.70 -69.58
N ARG A 6 13.76 -26.69 -68.33
CA ARG A 6 12.96 -27.60 -67.48
C ARG A 6 12.57 -26.81 -66.20
N ALA A 7 11.40 -27.15 -65.65
CA ALA A 7 11.05 -27.39 -64.22
C ALA A 7 11.49 -26.38 -63.13
N ALA A 8 10.58 -25.72 -62.39
CA ALA A 8 9.69 -26.21 -61.31
C ALA A 8 10.26 -25.91 -59.90
N LEU A 9 9.56 -25.10 -59.11
CA LEU A 9 9.09 -25.48 -57.76
C LEU A 9 8.10 -24.43 -57.22
N ALA A 10 6.85 -24.87 -57.06
CA ALA A 10 5.94 -24.31 -56.09
C ALA A 10 6.37 -24.81 -54.70
N GLY A 11 6.42 -23.92 -53.71
CA GLY A 11 6.77 -24.25 -52.34
C GLY A 11 6.00 -23.37 -51.38
N LEU A 12 5.03 -23.99 -50.69
CA LEU A 12 4.23 -23.42 -49.61
C LEU A 12 5.12 -22.71 -48.58
N LEU A 13 4.84 -21.43 -48.32
CA LEU A 13 5.20 -20.79 -47.05
C LEU A 13 4.07 -21.06 -46.06
N SER A 14 4.18 -22.17 -45.34
CA SER A 14 3.47 -22.39 -44.10
C SER A 14 3.94 -21.34 -43.09
N LEU A 15 3.15 -20.28 -42.87
CA LEU A 15 3.24 -19.51 -41.64
C LEU A 15 2.77 -20.42 -40.51
N SER A 16 3.71 -21.06 -39.84
CA SER A 16 3.50 -21.67 -38.54
C SER A 16 3.16 -20.55 -37.56
N ALA A 17 1.87 -20.27 -37.39
CA ALA A 17 1.38 -19.53 -36.24
C ALA A 17 1.72 -20.37 -34.99
N MET A 18 2.87 -20.07 -34.38
CA MET A 18 3.15 -20.49 -33.01
C MET A 18 2.07 -19.89 -32.13
N HIS A 19 1.01 -20.67 -31.91
CA HIS A 19 0.10 -20.46 -30.82
C HIS A 19 0.92 -20.69 -29.56
N TYR A 20 1.44 -19.61 -28.98
CA TYR A 20 1.85 -19.61 -27.59
C TYR A 20 0.57 -19.77 -26.77
N VAL A 21 0.13 -21.01 -26.59
CA VAL A 21 -0.73 -21.37 -25.47
C VAL A 21 0.10 -21.03 -24.24
N HIS A 22 -0.18 -19.89 -23.62
CA HIS A 22 0.28 -19.59 -22.28
C HIS A 22 -0.42 -20.62 -21.37
N ALA A 23 0.23 -21.77 -21.20
CA ALA A 23 -0.03 -22.57 -20.01
C ALA A 23 0.40 -21.67 -18.84
N GLU A 24 -0.57 -21.19 -18.05
CA GLU A 24 -0.30 -20.66 -16.73
C GLU A 24 0.52 -21.72 -15.99
N ALA A 25 1.84 -21.53 -15.93
CA ALA A 25 2.70 -22.35 -15.10
C ALA A 25 2.34 -21.99 -13.65
N MET A 26 1.32 -22.68 -13.12
CA MET A 26 0.78 -22.45 -11.80
C MET A 26 1.86 -22.74 -10.75
N SER A 27 2.15 -21.75 -9.90
CA SER A 27 2.92 -21.99 -8.69
C SER A 27 2.13 -22.93 -7.77
N THR A 28 2.68 -24.09 -7.48
CA THR A 28 2.16 -25.10 -6.55
C THR A 28 2.37 -24.74 -5.08
N GLU A 29 2.77 -23.50 -4.80
CA GLU A 29 3.03 -23.04 -3.44
C GLU A 29 1.72 -22.70 -2.73
N THR A 30 1.48 -23.34 -1.59
CA THR A 30 0.34 -23.08 -0.73
C THR A 30 0.57 -21.80 0.08
N ASP A 31 -0.34 -20.82 -0.04
CA ASP A 31 -0.33 -19.62 0.80
C ASP A 31 -0.73 -19.99 2.24
N PRO A 32 0.17 -19.86 3.23
CA PRO A 32 -0.12 -20.27 4.60
C PRO A 32 -1.21 -19.43 5.28
N HIS A 33 -1.61 -18.29 4.70
CA HIS A 33 -2.59 -17.38 5.27
C HIS A 33 -4.01 -17.57 4.72
N SER A 34 -4.26 -18.53 3.84
CA SER A 34 -5.59 -18.79 3.26
C SER A 34 -5.96 -20.27 3.36
N TYR A 35 -7.24 -20.54 3.57
CA TYR A 35 -7.85 -21.87 3.47
C TYR A 35 -8.25 -22.23 2.03
N ALA A 36 -8.20 -21.26 1.12
CA ALA A 36 -8.59 -21.44 -0.27
C ALA A 36 -7.77 -22.56 -0.94
N GLN A 37 -8.43 -23.29 -1.83
CA GLN A 37 -7.83 -24.38 -2.61
C GLN A 37 -7.93 -24.04 -4.11
N PRO A 38 -7.14 -23.06 -4.59
CA PRO A 38 -7.22 -22.55 -5.97
C PRO A 38 -6.72 -23.53 -7.03
N ASP A 39 -6.09 -24.63 -6.62
CA ASP A 39 -5.77 -25.80 -7.43
C ASP A 39 -7.01 -26.66 -7.73
N LYS A 40 -8.04 -26.59 -6.89
CA LYS A 40 -9.31 -27.33 -7.08
C LYS A 40 -10.40 -26.47 -7.72
N VAL A 41 -10.62 -25.26 -7.22
CA VAL A 41 -11.64 -24.34 -7.71
C VAL A 41 -11.20 -22.89 -7.49
N ARG A 42 -11.42 -22.04 -8.48
CA ARG A 42 -11.09 -20.60 -8.41
C ARG A 42 -12.33 -19.74 -8.53
N VAL A 43 -12.41 -18.70 -7.71
CA VAL A 43 -13.32 -17.57 -7.91
C VAL A 43 -12.78 -16.75 -9.09
N THR A 44 -13.65 -16.46 -10.06
CA THR A 44 -13.30 -15.69 -11.27
C THR A 44 -14.02 -14.36 -11.38
N ALA A 45 -15.17 -14.24 -10.74
CA ALA A 45 -15.91 -12.99 -10.61
C ALA A 45 -16.69 -12.94 -9.29
N LEU A 46 -16.91 -11.73 -8.79
CA LEU A 46 -17.68 -11.42 -7.59
C LEU A 46 -18.78 -10.41 -7.93
N ASP A 47 -20.02 -10.68 -7.54
CA ASP A 47 -21.12 -9.71 -7.58
C ASP A 47 -21.62 -9.45 -6.16
N LEU A 48 -21.48 -8.22 -5.69
CA LEU A 48 -21.89 -7.77 -4.37
C LEU A 48 -23.22 -7.01 -4.44
N ASP A 49 -24.11 -7.29 -3.50
CA ASP A 49 -25.28 -6.45 -3.22
C ASP A 49 -25.32 -6.24 -1.71
N LEU A 50 -24.92 -5.05 -1.24
CA LEU A 50 -24.69 -4.77 0.18
C LEU A 50 -25.40 -3.48 0.62
N SER A 51 -25.98 -3.53 1.82
CA SER A 51 -26.50 -2.36 2.52
C SER A 51 -25.61 -1.99 3.69
N VAL A 52 -25.28 -0.70 3.82
CA VAL A 52 -24.54 -0.16 4.97
C VAL A 52 -25.49 0.24 6.09
N SER A 53 -25.17 -0.14 7.32
CA SER A 53 -25.88 0.27 8.54
C SER A 53 -24.90 0.91 9.52
N PHE A 54 -24.75 2.23 9.46
CA PHE A 54 -23.90 2.99 10.38
C PHE A 54 -24.31 2.85 11.85
N GLU A 55 -25.61 2.77 12.16
CA GLU A 55 -26.08 2.55 13.54
C GLU A 55 -25.56 1.23 14.15
N LYS A 56 -25.35 0.21 13.30
CA LYS A 56 -24.96 -1.13 13.73
C LYS A 56 -23.50 -1.46 13.43
N HIS A 57 -22.81 -0.60 12.69
CA HIS A 57 -21.50 -0.88 12.09
C HIS A 57 -21.48 -2.20 11.28
N VAL A 58 -22.51 -2.43 10.47
CA VAL A 58 -22.65 -3.68 9.71
C VAL A 58 -22.85 -3.40 8.22
N LEU A 59 -22.18 -4.19 7.37
CA LEU A 59 -22.60 -4.42 5.99
C LEU A 59 -23.39 -5.71 5.93
N SER A 60 -24.54 -5.71 5.25
CA SER A 60 -25.38 -6.90 5.11
C SER A 60 -25.95 -7.02 3.71
N GLY A 61 -26.02 -8.25 3.19
CA GLY A 61 -26.55 -8.50 1.86
C GLY A 61 -26.04 -9.83 1.31
N SER A 62 -25.54 -9.82 0.07
CA SER A 62 -25.04 -11.03 -0.56
C SER A 62 -23.77 -10.85 -1.39
N ALA A 63 -23.00 -11.93 -1.47
CA ALA A 63 -21.87 -12.10 -2.39
C ALA A 63 -22.18 -13.28 -3.32
N THR A 64 -22.19 -13.04 -4.62
CA THR A 64 -22.33 -14.08 -5.65
C THR A 64 -20.98 -14.31 -6.32
N LEU A 65 -20.42 -15.50 -6.14
CA LEU A 65 -19.13 -15.92 -6.67
C LEU A 65 -19.34 -16.74 -7.94
N ALA A 66 -18.64 -16.39 -9.03
CA ALA A 66 -18.51 -17.25 -10.20
C ALA A 66 -17.30 -18.17 -10.03
N LEU A 67 -17.49 -19.46 -10.28
CA LEU A 67 -16.53 -20.52 -9.98
C LEU A 67 -15.99 -21.17 -11.25
N ASP A 68 -14.70 -21.48 -11.22
CA ASP A 68 -13.97 -22.20 -12.26
C ASP A 68 -13.28 -23.42 -11.65
N TRP A 69 -13.85 -24.60 -11.91
CA TRP A 69 -13.39 -25.88 -11.35
C TRP A 69 -12.19 -26.40 -12.14
N ARG A 70 -11.08 -26.63 -11.44
CA ARG A 70 -9.81 -27.09 -11.98
C ARG A 70 -9.61 -28.59 -11.77
N ASP A 71 -10.02 -29.10 -10.61
CA ASP A 71 -10.05 -30.52 -10.31
C ASP A 71 -11.46 -31.08 -10.55
N LYS A 72 -11.58 -32.11 -11.40
CA LYS A 72 -12.85 -32.78 -11.73
C LYS A 72 -13.40 -33.64 -10.59
N ALA A 73 -12.56 -34.00 -9.62
CA ALA A 73 -12.95 -34.77 -8.44
C ALA A 73 -13.37 -33.86 -7.26
N ALA A 74 -13.14 -32.55 -7.35
CA ALA A 74 -13.50 -31.61 -6.31
C ALA A 74 -15.01 -31.31 -6.31
N HIS A 75 -15.60 -31.38 -5.12
CA HIS A 75 -17.04 -31.15 -4.86
C HIS A 75 -17.26 -30.22 -3.65
N GLU A 76 -16.24 -29.44 -3.30
CA GLU A 76 -16.25 -28.53 -2.17
C GLU A 76 -15.58 -27.21 -2.59
N LEU A 77 -16.21 -26.09 -2.21
CA LEU A 77 -15.60 -24.77 -2.24
C LEU A 77 -15.23 -24.39 -0.81
N VAL A 78 -13.96 -24.05 -0.59
CA VAL A 78 -13.47 -23.53 0.70
C VAL A 78 -13.18 -22.04 0.54
N LEU A 79 -13.79 -21.23 1.39
CA LEU A 79 -13.64 -19.78 1.44
C LEU A 79 -13.04 -19.36 2.78
N ASP A 80 -12.32 -18.25 2.75
CA ASP A 80 -11.85 -17.55 3.94
C ASP A 80 -12.97 -16.66 4.49
N THR A 81 -13.12 -16.66 5.81
CA THR A 81 -14.03 -15.76 6.53
C THR A 81 -13.38 -15.32 7.83
N ASN A 82 -13.74 -14.14 8.34
CA ASN A 82 -13.39 -13.72 9.70
C ASN A 82 -14.60 -13.00 10.33
N ASP A 83 -15.21 -13.64 11.33
CA ASP A 83 -16.40 -13.15 12.04
C ASP A 83 -17.60 -12.75 11.15
N LEU A 84 -17.78 -13.46 10.03
CA LEU A 84 -18.96 -13.30 9.18
C LEU A 84 -20.13 -14.13 9.70
N LYS A 85 -21.31 -13.52 9.75
CA LYS A 85 -22.56 -14.24 10.01
C LYS A 85 -23.17 -14.72 8.70
N ILE A 86 -23.06 -16.01 8.42
CA ILE A 86 -23.63 -16.65 7.23
C ILE A 86 -25.10 -17.01 7.49
N ALA A 87 -26.01 -16.47 6.68
CA ALA A 87 -27.44 -16.72 6.81
C ALA A 87 -27.91 -17.87 5.90
N LYS A 88 -27.46 -17.88 4.65
CA LYS A 88 -27.83 -18.89 3.64
C LYS A 88 -26.77 -18.97 2.54
N ILE A 89 -26.58 -20.16 1.99
CA ILE A 89 -25.81 -20.36 0.76
C ILE A 89 -26.67 -21.07 -0.28
N GLU A 90 -26.63 -20.59 -1.51
CA GLU A 90 -27.28 -21.19 -2.66
C GLU A 90 -26.27 -21.44 -3.77
N ALA A 91 -26.41 -22.53 -4.50
CA ALA A 91 -25.63 -22.85 -5.68
C ALA A 91 -26.52 -22.85 -6.92
N ALA A 92 -25.99 -22.42 -8.07
CA ALA A 92 -26.71 -22.51 -9.32
C ALA A 92 -26.57 -23.93 -9.89
N ASP A 93 -27.71 -24.60 -10.12
CA ASP A 93 -27.74 -25.88 -10.83
C ASP A 93 -27.46 -25.72 -12.34
N LYS A 94 -27.44 -26.84 -13.08
CA LYS A 94 -27.19 -26.84 -14.55
C LYS A 94 -28.23 -26.05 -15.35
N SER A 95 -29.42 -25.82 -14.81
CA SER A 95 -30.48 -25.00 -15.42
C SER A 95 -30.36 -23.51 -15.06
N GLY A 96 -29.42 -23.16 -14.17
CA GLY A 96 -29.23 -21.81 -13.63
C GLY A 96 -30.16 -21.48 -12.47
N LYS A 97 -30.90 -22.46 -11.94
CA LYS A 97 -31.78 -22.27 -10.78
C LYS A 97 -30.97 -22.33 -9.49
N TRP A 98 -31.26 -21.41 -8.57
CA TRP A 98 -30.67 -21.40 -7.23
C TRP A 98 -31.26 -22.52 -6.37
N VAL A 99 -30.39 -23.38 -5.87
CA VAL A 99 -30.70 -24.45 -4.91
C VAL A 99 -29.90 -24.25 -3.64
N GLU A 100 -30.48 -24.57 -2.49
CA GLU A 100 -29.79 -24.40 -1.21
C GLU A 100 -28.59 -25.36 -1.11
N ALA A 101 -27.43 -24.83 -0.73
CA ALA A 101 -26.20 -25.57 -0.55
C ALA A 101 -25.92 -25.78 0.95
N LYS A 102 -25.48 -26.98 1.31
CA LYS A 102 -25.04 -27.26 2.68
C LYS A 102 -23.67 -26.62 2.91
N PHE A 103 -23.47 -26.05 4.08
CA PHE A 103 -22.19 -25.49 4.47
C PHE A 103 -21.84 -25.82 5.92
N LYS A 104 -20.55 -25.74 6.22
CA LYS A 104 -19.98 -25.83 7.56
C LYS A 104 -19.01 -24.66 7.73
N LEU A 105 -19.14 -23.95 8.84
CA LEU A 105 -18.19 -22.93 9.26
C LEU A 105 -17.34 -23.53 10.39
N ASP A 106 -16.03 -23.55 10.20
CA ASP A 106 -15.11 -24.06 11.20
C ASP A 106 -14.94 -23.07 12.37
N ALA A 107 -14.34 -23.54 13.48
CA ALA A 107 -13.96 -22.65 14.56
C ALA A 107 -12.84 -21.72 14.08
N PRO A 108 -12.87 -20.42 14.42
CA PRO A 108 -11.84 -19.49 13.96
C PRO A 108 -10.49 -19.75 14.63
N ASP A 109 -9.41 -19.57 13.87
CA ASP A 109 -8.06 -19.40 14.38
C ASP A 109 -7.63 -17.92 14.36
N ALA A 110 -6.63 -17.59 15.18
CA ALA A 110 -6.21 -16.20 15.40
C ALA A 110 -5.53 -15.54 14.18
N LEU A 111 -5.00 -16.32 13.24
CA LEU A 111 -4.26 -15.81 12.09
C LEU A 111 -5.15 -15.68 10.86
N ARG A 112 -6.02 -16.66 10.60
CA ARG A 112 -6.77 -16.77 9.34
C ARG A 112 -8.25 -16.52 9.46
N GLY A 113 -8.80 -16.49 10.67
CA GLY A 113 -10.24 -16.54 10.89
C GLY A 113 -10.77 -17.97 10.74
N ALA A 114 -11.90 -18.17 10.07
CA ALA A 114 -12.56 -19.46 9.94
C ALA A 114 -12.72 -19.89 8.47
N ALA A 115 -12.53 -21.19 8.22
CA ALA A 115 -12.82 -21.81 6.93
C ALA A 115 -14.32 -22.01 6.75
N LEU A 116 -14.87 -21.51 5.65
CA LEU A 116 -16.24 -21.77 5.22
C LEU A 116 -16.25 -22.84 4.13
N HIS A 117 -16.70 -24.04 4.50
CA HIS A 117 -16.83 -25.20 3.63
C HIS A 117 -18.22 -25.23 3.00
N VAL A 118 -18.29 -25.18 1.66
CA VAL A 118 -19.55 -25.26 0.91
C VAL A 118 -19.57 -26.55 0.10
N ALA A 119 -20.49 -27.45 0.43
CA ALA A 119 -20.65 -28.72 -0.29
C ALA A 119 -21.41 -28.50 -1.59
N LEU A 120 -20.80 -28.90 -2.71
CA LEU A 120 -21.30 -28.72 -4.07
C LEU A 120 -21.31 -30.08 -4.79
N PRO A 121 -22.36 -30.91 -4.57
CA PRO A 121 -22.46 -32.26 -5.16
C PRO A 121 -22.34 -32.25 -6.68
N GLU A 122 -22.79 -31.18 -7.33
CA GLU A 122 -22.45 -30.85 -8.70
C GLU A 122 -21.51 -29.64 -8.71
N GLN A 123 -20.52 -29.65 -9.62
CA GLN A 123 -19.58 -28.55 -9.86
C GLN A 123 -20.31 -27.31 -10.39
N SER A 124 -20.96 -26.60 -9.48
CA SER A 124 -21.80 -25.44 -9.75
C SER A 124 -20.95 -24.28 -10.25
N THR A 125 -21.44 -23.55 -11.24
CA THR A 125 -20.70 -22.42 -11.83
C THR A 125 -20.84 -21.14 -11.02
N LYS A 126 -21.82 -21.07 -10.11
CA LYS A 126 -22.03 -19.93 -9.21
C LYS A 126 -22.49 -20.37 -7.84
N VAL A 127 -22.08 -19.62 -6.83
CA VAL A 127 -22.55 -19.73 -5.44
C VAL A 127 -22.93 -18.33 -4.95
N ARG A 128 -24.08 -18.19 -4.30
CA ARG A 128 -24.54 -16.95 -3.66
C ARG A 128 -24.63 -17.15 -2.16
N ILE A 129 -24.02 -16.23 -1.43
CA ILE A 129 -23.90 -16.27 0.03
C ILE A 129 -24.61 -15.05 0.58
N ALA A 130 -25.65 -15.25 1.37
CA ALA A 130 -26.30 -14.20 2.13
C ALA A 130 -25.64 -14.10 3.51
N TYR A 131 -25.16 -12.91 3.88
CA TYR A 131 -24.35 -12.73 5.09
C TYR A 131 -24.45 -11.31 5.66
N SER A 132 -23.88 -11.14 6.85
CA SER A 132 -23.57 -9.83 7.42
C SER A 132 -22.21 -9.82 8.09
N THR A 133 -21.54 -8.67 8.09
CA THR A 133 -20.27 -8.48 8.79
C THR A 133 -20.46 -8.39 10.30
N SER A 134 -19.38 -8.62 11.04
CA SER A 134 -19.28 -8.17 12.44
C SER A 134 -19.17 -6.64 12.51
N SER A 135 -19.57 -6.06 13.64
CA SER A 135 -19.25 -4.66 13.98
C SER A 135 -17.76 -4.41 14.17
N ASP A 136 -17.02 -5.47 14.48
CA ASP A 136 -15.58 -5.47 14.71
C ASP A 136 -14.80 -6.06 13.52
N ALA A 137 -15.41 -6.07 12.32
CA ALA A 137 -14.77 -6.59 11.12
C ALA A 137 -13.41 -5.89 10.87
N ALA A 138 -12.32 -6.66 10.95
CA ALA A 138 -10.95 -6.13 10.94
C ALA A 138 -10.63 -5.28 9.70
N GLY A 139 -11.25 -5.59 8.56
CA GLY A 139 -11.07 -4.88 7.29
C GLY A 139 -12.01 -3.70 7.08
N LEU A 140 -12.86 -3.35 8.05
CA LEU A 140 -13.75 -2.18 7.98
C LEU A 140 -13.51 -1.24 9.15
N GLN A 141 -13.17 0.00 8.85
CA GLN A 141 -13.09 1.04 9.85
C GLN A 141 -14.32 1.92 9.83
N TRP A 142 -15.09 1.86 10.91
CA TRP A 142 -16.21 2.74 11.17
C TRP A 142 -15.75 3.97 11.97
N LEU A 143 -16.14 5.15 11.51
CA LEU A 143 -15.84 6.43 12.11
C LEU A 143 -17.14 7.16 12.48
N ASP A 144 -17.22 7.55 13.74
CA ASP A 144 -18.26 8.44 14.24
C ASP A 144 -18.11 9.84 13.63
N PRO A 145 -19.17 10.67 13.57
CA PRO A 145 -19.08 12.03 13.07
C PRO A 145 -17.94 12.85 13.69
N GLU A 146 -17.68 12.70 14.99
CA GLU A 146 -16.59 13.42 15.67
C GLU A 146 -15.18 13.08 15.15
N GLN A 147 -15.01 11.98 14.43
CA GLN A 147 -13.74 11.54 13.83
C GLN A 147 -13.56 12.02 12.38
N THR A 148 -14.61 12.57 11.75
CA THR A 148 -14.57 13.11 10.38
C THR A 148 -14.16 14.59 10.40
N ALA A 149 -13.71 15.15 9.28
CA ALA A 149 -13.40 16.58 9.15
C ALA A 149 -14.66 17.45 9.31
N GLY A 150 -15.78 17.04 8.69
CA GLY A 150 -17.04 17.79 8.71
C GLY A 150 -17.82 17.73 10.03
N LYS A 151 -17.49 16.78 10.93
CA LYS A 151 -18.10 16.59 12.27
C LYS A 151 -19.61 16.29 12.27
N LYS A 152 -20.22 16.05 11.12
CA LYS A 152 -21.68 15.90 10.93
C LYS A 152 -22.11 14.51 10.54
N HIS A 153 -21.36 13.89 9.62
CA HIS A 153 -21.70 12.60 9.04
C HIS A 153 -20.67 11.55 9.45
N PRO A 154 -21.08 10.28 9.64
CA PRO A 154 -20.16 9.19 9.86
C PRO A 154 -19.41 8.84 8.56
N PHE A 155 -18.37 8.03 8.69
CA PHE A 155 -17.58 7.55 7.57
C PHE A 155 -17.22 6.08 7.79
N VAL A 156 -17.23 5.26 6.74
CA VAL A 156 -16.64 3.91 6.78
C VAL A 156 -15.71 3.74 5.59
N TYR A 157 -14.55 3.13 5.82
CA TYR A 157 -13.66 2.69 4.74
C TYR A 157 -13.13 1.29 5.03
N SER A 158 -12.80 0.56 3.97
CA SER A 158 -12.13 -0.73 4.09
C SER A 158 -10.61 -0.60 4.02
N GLN A 159 -9.91 -1.52 4.68
CA GLN A 159 -8.50 -1.84 4.45
C GLN A 159 -8.39 -3.37 4.39
N SER A 160 -8.25 -3.93 3.18
CA SER A 160 -8.32 -5.38 2.98
C SER A 160 -6.94 -6.06 3.01
N GLU A 161 -5.85 -5.31 2.81
CA GLU A 161 -4.47 -5.82 2.97
C GLU A 161 -4.12 -6.04 4.46
N SER A 162 -3.48 -7.14 4.84
CA SER A 162 -3.03 -8.26 3.97
C SER A 162 -4.14 -9.29 3.69
N ILE A 163 -4.90 -9.65 4.73
CA ILE A 163 -5.88 -10.74 4.70
C ILE A 163 -7.19 -10.34 5.38
N ALA A 164 -7.51 -9.05 5.36
CA ALA A 164 -8.66 -8.50 6.05
C ALA A 164 -9.91 -8.47 5.15
N GLY A 165 -9.79 -8.75 3.85
CA GLY A 165 -10.91 -8.88 2.91
C GLY A 165 -11.97 -9.89 3.38
N ARG A 166 -11.51 -11.03 3.92
CA ARG A 166 -12.37 -12.08 4.49
C ARG A 166 -13.24 -11.66 5.68
N SER A 167 -12.95 -10.52 6.31
CA SER A 167 -13.72 -10.01 7.44
C SER A 167 -15.01 -9.29 7.02
N TRP A 168 -15.12 -8.93 5.74
CA TRP A 168 -16.28 -8.24 5.22
C TRP A 168 -16.89 -8.85 3.97
N ILE A 169 -16.22 -9.85 3.35
CA ILE A 169 -16.74 -10.64 2.24
C ILE A 169 -16.31 -12.11 2.42
N PRO A 170 -17.18 -13.11 2.18
CA PRO A 170 -16.76 -14.50 2.11
C PRO A 170 -16.16 -14.80 0.73
N LEU A 171 -14.83 -14.98 0.64
CA LEU A 171 -14.11 -15.16 -0.64
C LEU A 171 -12.83 -16.02 -0.48
N GLN A 172 -12.12 -16.29 -1.57
CA GLN A 172 -10.76 -16.87 -1.51
C GLN A 172 -9.75 -15.74 -1.29
N ASP A 173 -9.41 -15.46 -0.03
CA ASP A 173 -8.68 -14.26 0.37
C ASP A 173 -7.17 -14.49 0.36
N THR A 174 -6.66 -14.66 -0.86
CA THR A 174 -5.23 -14.85 -1.17
C THR A 174 -4.89 -14.06 -2.43
N PRO A 175 -3.70 -13.44 -2.51
CA PRO A 175 -3.31 -12.72 -3.70
C PRO A 175 -3.07 -13.64 -4.92
N ALA A 176 -3.00 -14.97 -4.73
CA ALA A 176 -2.93 -15.96 -5.80
C ALA A 176 -4.22 -16.11 -6.63
N VAL A 177 -5.37 -15.66 -6.11
CA VAL A 177 -6.67 -15.69 -6.80
C VAL A 177 -7.04 -14.29 -7.24
N ARG A 178 -7.36 -14.14 -8.52
CA ARG A 178 -7.80 -12.86 -9.10
C ARG A 178 -9.19 -12.98 -9.68
N PHE A 179 -10.03 -11.98 -9.43
CA PHE A 179 -11.40 -11.92 -9.91
C PHE A 179 -11.76 -10.51 -10.39
N SER A 180 -12.66 -10.43 -11.36
CA SER A 180 -13.36 -9.17 -11.65
C SER A 180 -14.52 -8.99 -10.68
N TYR A 181 -15.06 -7.77 -10.51
CA TYR A 181 -16.24 -7.61 -9.68
C TYR A 181 -17.25 -6.58 -10.18
N SER A 182 -18.50 -6.78 -9.78
CA SER A 182 -19.55 -5.77 -9.77
C SER A 182 -20.07 -5.61 -8.35
N ALA A 183 -20.55 -4.42 -8.03
CA ALA A 183 -21.13 -4.16 -6.72
C ALA A 183 -22.32 -3.20 -6.84
N ARG A 184 -23.36 -3.47 -6.04
CA ARG A 184 -24.44 -2.55 -5.73
C ARG A 184 -24.39 -2.23 -4.25
N ILE A 185 -24.23 -0.95 -3.92
CA ILE A 185 -24.07 -0.48 -2.53
C ILE A 185 -25.22 0.46 -2.18
N HIS A 186 -25.96 0.08 -1.14
CA HIS A 186 -27.08 0.85 -0.61
C HIS A 186 -26.65 1.69 0.59
N THR A 187 -26.78 3.01 0.49
CA THR A 187 -26.33 4.00 1.49
C THR A 187 -27.47 4.95 1.91
N PRO A 188 -27.32 5.69 3.04
CA PRO A 188 -28.11 6.90 3.28
C PRO A 188 -27.96 7.90 2.12
N LYS A 189 -29.02 8.64 1.80
CA LYS A 189 -29.11 9.51 0.60
C LYS A 189 -28.12 10.67 0.61
N GLU A 190 -27.65 11.07 1.78
CA GLU A 190 -26.66 12.13 1.96
C GLU A 190 -25.20 11.65 1.83
N LEU A 191 -24.96 10.34 1.72
CA LEU A 191 -23.62 9.76 1.67
C LEU A 191 -23.32 9.16 0.29
N ARG A 192 -22.09 9.35 -0.15
CA ARG A 192 -21.55 8.78 -1.38
C ARG A 192 -20.82 7.48 -1.06
N ALA A 193 -21.08 6.42 -1.82
CA ALA A 193 -20.18 5.27 -1.89
C ALA A 193 -19.15 5.46 -3.00
N VAL A 194 -17.93 5.00 -2.77
CA VAL A 194 -16.86 4.87 -3.75
C VAL A 194 -16.15 3.52 -3.55
N MET A 195 -15.66 2.91 -4.63
CA MET A 195 -14.97 1.62 -4.59
C MET A 195 -13.73 1.62 -5.48
N SER A 196 -12.87 0.60 -5.36
CA SER A 196 -11.75 0.36 -6.29
C SER A 196 -12.22 -0.11 -7.67
N ALA A 197 -13.00 0.74 -8.37
CA ALA A 197 -13.76 0.46 -9.58
C ALA A 197 -14.00 1.75 -10.41
N ASP A 198 -14.84 1.64 -11.45
CA ASP A 198 -15.43 2.80 -12.13
C ASP A 198 -16.24 3.66 -11.14
N ASN A 199 -15.71 4.82 -10.75
CA ASN A 199 -16.43 5.82 -9.97
C ASN A 199 -16.95 6.94 -10.89
N ASP A 200 -18.25 7.19 -10.86
CA ASP A 200 -18.87 8.32 -11.53
C ASP A 200 -18.94 9.54 -10.58
N ALA A 201 -18.08 10.53 -10.86
CA ALA A 201 -18.05 11.80 -10.13
C ALA A 201 -19.40 12.54 -10.17
N GLY A 202 -20.18 12.34 -11.24
CA GLY A 202 -21.50 12.96 -11.44
C GLY A 202 -22.67 12.16 -10.87
N HIS A 203 -22.44 10.98 -10.28
CA HIS A 203 -23.50 10.14 -9.76
C HIS A 203 -24.34 10.88 -8.72
N ALA A 204 -25.67 10.80 -8.85
CA ALA A 204 -26.61 11.41 -7.91
C ALA A 204 -26.48 10.74 -6.53
N LEU A 205 -26.65 11.50 -5.46
CA LEU A 205 -26.71 10.96 -4.11
C LEU A 205 -28.15 10.51 -3.82
N ASP A 206 -28.51 9.34 -4.35
CA ASP A 206 -29.85 8.75 -4.21
C ASP A 206 -29.89 7.50 -3.30
N GLY A 207 -28.72 7.06 -2.82
CA GLY A 207 -28.53 5.92 -1.94
C GLY A 207 -28.36 4.58 -2.66
N ASP A 208 -28.21 4.54 -3.98
CA ASP A 208 -28.01 3.31 -4.77
C ASP A 208 -26.83 3.47 -5.74
N PHE A 209 -25.67 2.96 -5.35
CA PHE A 209 -24.45 3.08 -6.15
C PHE A 209 -24.10 1.76 -6.82
N ARG A 210 -23.66 1.82 -8.08
CA ARG A 210 -23.24 0.65 -8.86
C ARG A 210 -21.83 0.81 -9.37
N PHE A 211 -21.04 -0.24 -9.19
CA PHE A 211 -19.62 -0.26 -9.54
C PHE A 211 -19.31 -1.48 -10.41
N VAL A 212 -18.36 -1.30 -11.32
CA VAL A 212 -17.81 -2.38 -12.14
C VAL A 212 -16.28 -2.25 -12.18
N MET A 213 -15.60 -3.35 -11.89
CA MET A 213 -14.17 -3.54 -12.08
C MET A 213 -13.98 -4.74 -13.01
N PRO A 214 -13.84 -4.50 -14.32
CA PRO A 214 -13.72 -5.58 -15.29
C PRO A 214 -12.31 -6.22 -15.28
N GLN A 215 -11.29 -5.51 -14.80
CA GLN A 215 -9.95 -6.06 -14.63
C GLN A 215 -9.91 -7.03 -13.44
N LYS A 216 -9.22 -8.16 -13.60
CA LYS A 216 -9.10 -9.14 -12.51
C LYS A 216 -8.07 -8.69 -11.47
N ILE A 217 -8.50 -8.53 -10.23
CA ILE A 217 -7.68 -8.07 -9.11
C ILE A 217 -7.60 -9.16 -8.03
N PRO A 218 -6.49 -9.24 -7.27
CA PRO A 218 -6.44 -10.00 -6.02
C PRO A 218 -7.41 -9.43 -4.98
N SER A 219 -7.77 -10.23 -3.99
CA SER A 219 -8.78 -9.88 -2.99
C SER A 219 -8.48 -8.63 -2.18
N TYR A 220 -7.23 -8.43 -1.78
CA TYR A 220 -6.80 -7.33 -0.92
C TYR A 220 -6.97 -5.94 -1.58
N LEU A 221 -7.14 -5.88 -2.90
CA LEU A 221 -7.37 -4.65 -3.66
C LEU A 221 -8.85 -4.26 -3.76
N LEU A 222 -9.75 -5.11 -3.25
CA LEU A 222 -11.15 -4.76 -3.17
C LEU A 222 -11.35 -3.75 -2.03
N ALA A 223 -11.88 -2.58 -2.38
CA ALA A 223 -12.06 -1.50 -1.43
C ALA A 223 -13.41 -0.80 -1.56
N LEU A 224 -13.88 -0.28 -0.43
CA LEU A 224 -15.12 0.46 -0.26
C LEU A 224 -14.87 1.64 0.68
N ALA A 225 -15.41 2.81 0.37
CA ALA A 225 -15.59 3.89 1.32
C ALA A 225 -16.97 4.54 1.16
N ILE A 226 -17.58 4.92 2.27
CA ILE A 226 -18.89 5.57 2.31
C ILE A 226 -18.83 6.72 3.33
N GLY A 227 -19.21 7.93 2.89
CA GLY A 227 -19.24 9.11 3.74
C GLY A 227 -19.72 10.36 3.00
N ASP A 228 -19.56 11.52 3.63
CA ASP A 228 -19.75 12.82 2.98
C ASP A 228 -18.53 13.11 2.09
N ILE A 229 -18.57 12.62 0.85
CA ILE A 229 -17.44 12.65 -0.08
C ILE A 229 -17.76 13.58 -1.25
N ALA A 230 -17.05 14.70 -1.31
CA ALA A 230 -16.99 15.61 -2.44
C ALA A 230 -15.92 15.14 -3.45
N VAL A 231 -16.03 15.63 -4.69
CA VAL A 231 -15.11 15.27 -5.79
C VAL A 231 -14.65 16.51 -6.54
N LYS A 232 -13.38 16.53 -6.95
CA LYS A 232 -12.81 17.53 -7.85
C LYS A 232 -11.88 16.88 -8.86
N THR A 233 -12.18 17.04 -10.15
CA THR A 233 -11.33 16.58 -11.24
C THR A 233 -9.98 17.32 -11.21
N THR A 234 -8.88 16.58 -11.30
CA THR A 234 -7.51 17.11 -11.30
C THR A 234 -6.79 16.88 -12.62
N GLY A 235 -7.31 16.00 -13.49
CA GLY A 235 -6.74 15.74 -14.80
C GLY A 235 -7.73 15.04 -15.74
N PRO A 236 -7.30 14.69 -16.97
CA PRO A 236 -8.18 14.09 -17.98
C PRO A 236 -8.71 12.70 -17.58
N ARG A 237 -8.03 12.02 -16.66
CA ARG A 237 -8.35 10.68 -16.17
C ARG A 237 -8.05 10.53 -14.67
N SER A 238 -8.13 11.63 -13.94
CA SER A 238 -7.89 11.68 -12.49
C SER A 238 -8.78 12.70 -11.80
N ALA A 239 -9.19 12.33 -10.59
CA ALA A 239 -9.95 13.17 -9.67
C ALA A 239 -9.51 12.91 -8.24
N VAL A 240 -9.80 13.88 -7.38
CA VAL A 240 -9.63 13.75 -5.94
C VAL A 240 -11.00 13.71 -5.30
N TYR A 241 -11.20 12.70 -4.45
CA TYR A 241 -12.34 12.53 -3.57
C TYR A 241 -11.86 12.83 -2.14
N ALA A 242 -12.64 13.59 -1.38
CA ALA A 242 -12.36 13.87 0.03
C ALA A 242 -13.62 14.44 0.70
N GLU A 243 -13.57 14.63 2.02
CA GLU A 243 -14.57 15.45 2.69
C GLU A 243 -14.59 16.89 2.12
N PRO A 244 -15.76 17.58 2.10
CA PRO A 244 -15.90 18.93 1.53
C PRO A 244 -14.85 19.93 2.05
N GLU A 245 -14.44 19.81 3.30
CA GLU A 245 -13.43 20.65 3.96
C GLU A 245 -12.01 20.48 3.38
N THR A 246 -11.72 19.32 2.77
CA THR A 246 -10.38 18.92 2.36
C THR A 246 -10.20 18.89 0.84
N VAL A 247 -11.26 18.65 0.07
CA VAL A 247 -11.20 18.35 -1.38
C VAL A 247 -10.49 19.44 -2.20
N ALA A 248 -10.66 20.72 -1.85
CA ALA A 248 -10.04 21.81 -2.58
C ALA A 248 -8.51 21.85 -2.39
N ALA A 249 -8.04 21.68 -1.16
CA ALA A 249 -6.62 21.65 -0.84
C ALA A 249 -5.95 20.39 -1.42
N ALA A 250 -6.61 19.23 -1.30
CA ALA A 250 -6.13 17.99 -1.88
C ALA A 250 -6.00 18.06 -3.41
N ALA A 251 -6.98 18.65 -4.11
CA ALA A 251 -6.91 18.83 -5.55
C ALA A 251 -5.75 19.74 -5.99
N GLN A 252 -5.39 20.74 -5.19
CA GLN A 252 -4.23 21.59 -5.43
C GLN A 252 -2.91 20.84 -5.17
N GLU A 253 -2.85 20.04 -4.11
CA GLU A 253 -1.66 19.24 -3.77
C GLU A 253 -1.34 18.23 -4.87
N PHE A 254 -2.36 17.61 -5.48
CA PHE A 254 -2.23 16.48 -6.41
C PHE A 254 -2.41 16.85 -7.89
N GLU A 255 -2.25 18.12 -8.26
CA GLU A 255 -2.38 18.55 -9.67
C GLU A 255 -1.31 17.96 -10.60
N ASP A 256 -0.19 17.47 -10.06
CA ASP A 256 0.90 16.86 -10.83
C ASP A 256 0.63 15.40 -11.23
N VAL A 257 -0.46 14.78 -10.76
CA VAL A 257 -0.74 13.35 -10.93
C VAL A 257 -0.73 12.91 -12.40
N GLU A 258 -1.34 13.67 -13.32
CA GLU A 258 -1.33 13.29 -14.74
C GLU A 258 0.10 13.29 -15.32
N LYS A 259 0.96 14.20 -14.88
CA LYS A 259 2.38 14.21 -15.28
C LYS A 259 3.09 12.96 -14.77
N MET A 260 2.77 12.50 -13.55
CA MET A 260 3.30 11.24 -13.02
C MET A 260 2.82 10.06 -13.88
N ILE A 261 1.52 9.96 -14.18
CA ILE A 261 0.96 8.86 -15.00
C ILE A 261 1.67 8.79 -16.37
N GLN A 262 1.75 9.92 -17.09
CA GLN A 262 2.41 9.98 -18.40
C GLN A 262 3.89 9.61 -18.33
N THR A 263 4.55 9.94 -17.23
CA THR A 263 5.96 9.60 -17.01
C THR A 263 6.13 8.10 -16.82
N THR A 264 5.33 7.50 -15.93
CA THR A 264 5.35 6.05 -15.70
C THR A 264 4.98 5.28 -16.96
N GLU A 265 4.02 5.76 -17.74
CA GLU A 265 3.62 5.11 -19.00
C GLU A 265 4.75 5.03 -20.03
N LYS A 266 5.54 6.11 -20.14
CA LYS A 266 6.71 6.15 -21.03
C LYS A 266 7.78 5.16 -20.61
N LEU A 267 7.97 4.96 -19.31
CA LEU A 267 8.99 4.07 -18.76
C LEU A 267 8.56 2.60 -18.83
N TYR A 268 7.33 2.28 -18.41
CA TYR A 268 6.93 0.92 -18.04
C TYR A 268 5.70 0.39 -18.80
N GLY A 269 5.23 1.09 -19.82
CA GLY A 269 4.09 0.67 -20.64
C GLY A 269 2.76 1.25 -20.16
N PRO A 270 1.63 0.97 -20.81
CA PRO A 270 0.38 1.71 -20.61
C PRO A 270 -0.18 1.59 -19.19
N TYR A 271 -0.88 2.63 -18.74
CA TYR A 271 -1.70 2.56 -17.53
C TYR A 271 -2.99 1.78 -17.82
N ARG A 272 -3.12 0.57 -17.27
CA ARG A 272 -4.15 -0.41 -17.67
C ARG A 272 -5.47 -0.33 -16.91
N TRP A 273 -5.64 0.69 -16.07
CA TRP A 273 -6.80 0.82 -15.16
C TRP A 273 -7.76 1.94 -15.55
N GLN A 274 -7.55 2.54 -16.73
CA GLN A 274 -8.36 3.62 -17.33
C GLN A 274 -8.26 4.97 -16.61
N ARG A 275 -8.57 5.01 -15.32
CA ARG A 275 -8.62 6.21 -14.46
C ARG A 275 -7.84 5.98 -13.17
N TYR A 276 -7.21 7.04 -12.67
CA TYR A 276 -6.49 7.07 -11.40
C TYR A 276 -7.04 8.20 -10.53
N ASP A 277 -7.94 7.86 -9.62
CA ASP A 277 -8.47 8.81 -8.63
C ASP A 277 -7.81 8.59 -7.26
N ILE A 278 -7.85 9.61 -6.41
CA ILE A 278 -7.32 9.59 -5.04
C ILE A 278 -8.46 9.90 -4.08
N LEU A 279 -8.73 9.02 -3.11
CA LEU A 279 -9.56 9.31 -1.95
C LEU A 279 -8.67 9.73 -0.77
N VAL A 280 -8.76 11.00 -0.38
CA VAL A 280 -8.16 11.45 0.88
C VAL A 280 -9.11 11.07 2.02
N LEU A 281 -8.63 10.18 2.88
CA LEU A 281 -9.40 9.70 4.02
C LEU A 281 -9.45 10.74 5.16
N PRO A 282 -10.38 10.57 6.13
CA PRO A 282 -10.46 11.45 7.28
C PRO A 282 -9.14 11.55 8.09
N PRO A 283 -8.95 12.62 8.87
CA PRO A 283 -7.73 12.83 9.67
C PRO A 283 -7.36 11.72 10.65
N SER A 284 -8.33 10.87 11.00
CA SER A 284 -8.14 9.70 11.86
C SER A 284 -7.42 8.53 11.16
N PHE A 285 -7.27 8.53 9.83
CA PHE A 285 -6.65 7.43 9.08
C PHE A 285 -5.24 7.08 9.60
N PRO A 286 -4.99 5.82 10.01
CA PRO A 286 -3.77 5.48 10.73
C PRO A 286 -2.56 5.16 9.83
N PHE A 287 -2.76 4.97 8.52
CA PHE A 287 -1.73 4.51 7.56
C PHE A 287 -1.24 5.61 6.61
N GLY A 288 -0.37 5.26 5.64
CA GLY A 288 0.18 6.18 4.63
C GLY A 288 -0.72 6.29 3.39
N GLY A 289 -0.89 5.19 2.68
CA GLY A 289 -1.79 5.05 1.53
C GLY A 289 -2.17 3.58 1.32
N MET A 290 -2.98 3.33 0.31
CA MET A 290 -3.33 1.99 -0.18
C MET A 290 -3.64 2.09 -1.67
N GLU A 291 -3.05 1.21 -2.47
CA GLU A 291 -3.00 1.26 -3.94
C GLU A 291 -4.27 0.74 -4.63
N ASN A 292 -5.40 0.78 -3.93
CA ASN A 292 -6.71 0.37 -4.40
C ASN A 292 -6.93 0.82 -5.87
N PRO A 293 -7.08 -0.12 -6.82
CA PRO A 293 -7.02 0.18 -8.24
C PRO A 293 -8.10 1.18 -8.60
N ARG A 294 -7.69 2.23 -9.32
CA ARG A 294 -8.52 3.36 -9.76
C ARG A 294 -8.94 4.35 -8.67
N LEU A 295 -8.73 4.03 -7.39
CA LEU A 295 -9.12 4.88 -6.26
C LEU A 295 -8.14 4.69 -5.10
N THR A 296 -6.92 5.20 -5.24
CA THR A 296 -5.90 5.17 -4.20
C THR A 296 -6.42 5.82 -2.92
N PHE A 297 -6.32 5.15 -1.78
CA PHE A 297 -6.60 5.78 -0.49
C PHE A 297 -5.34 6.49 -0.02
N ALA A 298 -5.47 7.72 0.47
CA ALA A 298 -4.34 8.53 0.90
C ALA A 298 -4.61 9.20 2.25
N THR A 299 -3.58 9.27 3.09
CA THR A 299 -3.64 10.00 4.36
C THR A 299 -3.70 11.51 4.12
N PRO A 300 -4.50 12.28 4.88
CA PRO A 300 -4.50 13.74 4.76
C PRO A 300 -3.19 14.38 5.23
N THR A 301 -2.30 13.65 5.90
CA THR A 301 -1.01 14.19 6.36
C THR A 301 -0.03 14.51 5.23
N ILE A 302 -0.28 14.03 4.00
CA ILE A 302 0.55 14.37 2.83
C ILE A 302 0.14 15.69 2.17
N ILE A 303 -0.96 16.31 2.61
CA ILE A 303 -1.39 17.64 2.14
C ILE A 303 -0.61 18.70 2.92
N ALA A 304 0.62 18.95 2.50
CA ALA A 304 1.51 19.91 3.15
C ALA A 304 1.25 21.36 2.69
N GLY A 305 0.69 21.53 1.48
CA GLY A 305 0.45 22.81 0.82
C GLY A 305 1.57 23.23 -0.13
N ASP A 306 2.63 22.43 -0.25
CA ASP A 306 3.84 22.72 -1.03
C ASP A 306 4.29 21.54 -1.91
N LYS A 307 3.49 20.47 -1.97
CA LYS A 307 3.75 19.23 -2.71
C LYS A 307 4.95 18.43 -2.19
N SER A 308 5.51 18.75 -1.03
CA SER A 308 6.75 18.11 -0.56
C SER A 308 6.61 16.67 -0.08
N LEU A 309 5.37 16.18 0.04
CA LEU A 309 5.03 14.81 0.47
C LEU A 309 4.32 13.99 -0.63
N VAL A 310 4.27 14.49 -1.87
CA VAL A 310 3.56 13.82 -2.99
C VAL A 310 4.31 12.60 -3.54
N SER A 311 5.51 12.29 -3.06
CA SER A 311 6.20 11.04 -3.41
C SER A 311 5.42 9.81 -2.94
N VAL A 312 4.58 9.94 -1.89
CA VAL A 312 3.60 8.91 -1.53
C VAL A 312 2.65 8.64 -2.70
N ILE A 313 2.10 9.66 -3.36
CA ILE A 313 1.25 9.47 -4.54
C ILE A 313 2.01 8.83 -5.71
N ALA A 314 3.30 9.14 -5.88
CA ALA A 314 4.14 8.46 -6.86
C ALA A 314 4.31 6.95 -6.53
N HIS A 315 4.39 6.59 -5.25
CA HIS A 315 4.41 5.20 -4.77
C HIS A 315 3.10 4.50 -5.10
N GLU A 316 1.96 5.07 -4.68
CA GLU A 316 0.64 4.49 -4.95
C GLU A 316 0.36 4.36 -6.45
N LEU A 317 0.82 5.30 -7.27
CA LEU A 317 0.74 5.20 -8.72
C LEU A 317 1.62 4.06 -9.25
N ALA A 318 2.84 3.88 -8.73
CA ALA A 318 3.75 2.83 -9.14
C ALA A 318 3.14 1.43 -8.95
N HIS A 319 2.32 1.24 -7.91
CA HIS A 319 1.62 -0.02 -7.69
C HIS A 319 0.70 -0.45 -8.84
N SER A 320 0.27 0.51 -9.67
CA SER A 320 -0.51 0.22 -10.88
C SER A 320 0.24 -0.69 -11.87
N TRP A 321 1.56 -0.87 -11.73
CA TRP A 321 2.38 -1.86 -12.42
C TRP A 321 2.85 -2.99 -11.47
N SER A 322 3.38 -2.65 -10.29
CA SER A 322 3.93 -3.61 -9.31
C SER A 322 3.04 -3.73 -8.08
N GLY A 323 2.34 -4.84 -7.93
CA GLY A 323 1.34 -5.04 -6.88
C GLY A 323 -0.05 -5.22 -7.47
N ASN A 324 -0.50 -4.31 -8.34
CA ASN A 324 -1.82 -4.43 -8.95
C ASN A 324 -1.80 -5.27 -10.22
N LEU A 325 -0.91 -4.91 -11.16
CA LEU A 325 -0.82 -5.55 -12.46
C LEU A 325 -0.01 -6.85 -12.39
N VAL A 326 1.12 -6.83 -11.70
CA VAL A 326 1.89 -8.04 -11.34
C VAL A 326 1.89 -8.14 -9.82
N THR A 327 1.25 -9.16 -9.25
CA THR A 327 1.05 -9.29 -7.80
C THR A 327 1.92 -10.42 -7.25
N ASN A 328 2.38 -10.33 -6.01
CA ASN A 328 2.90 -11.46 -5.26
C ASN A 328 1.87 -12.61 -5.16
N ALA A 329 2.29 -13.86 -5.30
CA ALA A 329 1.39 -15.02 -5.15
C ALA A 329 1.06 -15.35 -3.67
N ALA A 330 1.89 -14.90 -2.74
CA ALA A 330 1.70 -15.04 -1.30
C ALA A 330 2.47 -13.92 -0.56
N TRP A 331 2.12 -13.64 0.69
CA TRP A 331 2.71 -12.52 1.47
C TRP A 331 4.22 -12.63 1.70
N ARG A 332 4.79 -13.84 1.67
CA ARG A 332 6.26 -14.01 1.70
C ARG A 332 6.98 -13.44 0.47
N HIS A 333 6.27 -13.19 -0.62
CA HIS A 333 6.80 -12.60 -1.84
C HIS A 333 6.46 -11.11 -1.99
N VAL A 334 5.97 -10.45 -0.92
CA VAL A 334 5.51 -9.05 -0.97
C VAL A 334 6.58 -8.07 -1.46
N TRP A 335 7.86 -8.42 -1.36
CA TRP A 335 8.95 -7.63 -1.95
C TRP A 335 8.82 -7.45 -3.47
N LEU A 336 8.14 -8.36 -4.19
CA LEU A 336 7.86 -8.21 -5.62
C LEU A 336 6.88 -7.08 -5.90
N ASN A 337 6.01 -6.75 -4.93
CA ASN A 337 5.20 -5.54 -4.96
C ASN A 337 6.09 -4.38 -4.52
N GLU A 338 6.47 -4.35 -3.24
CA GLU A 338 7.03 -3.15 -2.60
C GLU A 338 8.40 -2.75 -3.10
N GLY A 339 9.26 -3.72 -3.41
CA GLY A 339 10.59 -3.46 -3.92
C GLY A 339 10.53 -2.82 -5.30
N PHE A 340 9.67 -3.36 -6.18
CA PHE A 340 9.43 -2.81 -7.51
C PHE A 340 8.71 -1.47 -7.44
N THR A 341 7.68 -1.33 -6.61
CA THR A 341 6.96 -0.07 -6.43
C THR A 341 7.90 1.01 -5.93
N THR A 342 8.70 0.74 -4.89
CA THR A 342 9.66 1.70 -4.34
C THR A 342 10.73 2.09 -5.36
N TYR A 343 11.18 1.15 -6.21
CA TYR A 343 12.08 1.48 -7.33
C TYR A 343 11.39 2.37 -8.38
N VAL A 344 10.18 2.02 -8.81
CA VAL A 344 9.40 2.78 -9.81
C VAL A 344 9.04 4.17 -9.27
N GLN A 345 8.69 4.29 -7.99
CA GLN A 345 8.50 5.58 -7.29
C GLN A 345 9.75 6.45 -7.47
N GLY A 346 10.94 5.93 -7.17
CA GLY A 346 12.19 6.67 -7.33
C GLY A 346 12.39 7.17 -8.77
N ARG A 347 11.99 6.38 -9.76
CA ARG A 347 12.06 6.72 -11.18
C ARG A 347 11.03 7.79 -11.60
N ILE A 348 9.84 7.77 -11.02
CA ILE A 348 8.83 8.83 -11.20
C ILE A 348 9.33 10.14 -10.57
N VAL A 349 9.80 10.08 -9.33
CA VAL A 349 10.36 11.24 -8.61
C VAL A 349 11.54 11.83 -9.38
N GLU A 350 12.46 10.99 -9.85
CA GLU A 350 13.61 11.41 -10.67
C GLU A 350 13.17 12.20 -11.91
N ALA A 351 12.15 11.70 -12.63
CA ALA A 351 11.69 12.32 -13.87
C ALA A 351 10.81 13.57 -13.65
N VAL A 352 10.07 13.64 -12.54
CA VAL A 352 9.13 14.74 -12.26
C VAL A 352 9.79 15.86 -11.46
N TYR A 353 10.57 15.51 -10.44
CA TYR A 353 11.15 16.42 -9.44
C TYR A 353 12.69 16.46 -9.48
N GLY A 354 13.33 15.51 -10.16
CA GLY A 354 14.76 15.50 -10.43
C GLY A 354 15.53 14.41 -9.69
N LYS A 355 16.60 13.93 -10.31
CA LYS A 355 17.46 12.85 -9.78
C LYS A 355 17.95 13.10 -8.36
N GLN A 356 18.27 14.36 -8.05
CA GLN A 356 18.75 14.70 -6.72
C GLN A 356 17.74 14.33 -5.63
N GLN A 357 16.45 14.66 -5.80
CA GLN A 357 15.44 14.34 -4.81
C GLN A 357 15.24 12.82 -4.68
N ALA A 358 15.21 12.10 -5.80
CA ALA A 358 15.10 10.64 -5.80
C ALA A 358 16.26 9.98 -5.05
N ASP A 359 17.50 10.43 -5.29
CA ASP A 359 18.69 9.91 -4.62
C ASP A 359 18.65 10.20 -3.11
N GLU A 360 18.18 11.38 -2.70
CA GLU A 360 18.05 11.79 -1.30
C GLU A 360 16.95 11.03 -0.55
N GLU A 361 15.78 10.81 -1.19
CA GLU A 361 14.70 9.96 -0.66
C GLU A 361 15.21 8.53 -0.41
N PHE A 362 15.91 7.95 -1.39
CA PHE A 362 16.48 6.61 -1.24
C PHE A 362 17.53 6.54 -0.13
N LEU A 363 18.42 7.54 -0.01
CA LEU A 363 19.42 7.59 1.06
C LEU A 363 18.80 7.67 2.46
N VAL A 364 17.74 8.44 2.64
CA VAL A 364 17.02 8.51 3.92
C VAL A 364 16.48 7.12 4.29
N ALA A 365 15.79 6.46 3.35
CA ALA A 365 15.25 5.11 3.56
C ALA A 365 16.34 4.06 3.82
N ALA A 366 17.41 4.03 3.01
CA ALA A 366 18.51 3.08 3.14
C ALA A 366 19.25 3.22 4.48
N ASN A 367 19.43 4.44 4.98
CA ASN A 367 20.02 4.68 6.29
C ASN A 367 19.10 4.23 7.44
N ALA A 368 17.79 4.47 7.32
CA ALA A 368 16.80 4.00 8.29
C ALA A 368 16.78 2.46 8.37
N LEU A 369 16.73 1.78 7.22
CA LEU A 369 16.77 0.32 7.14
C LEU A 369 18.03 -0.27 7.78
N ARG A 370 19.22 0.25 7.44
CA ARG A 370 20.49 -0.22 8.02
C ARG A 370 20.52 -0.07 9.54
N LYS A 371 19.93 1.01 10.07
CA LYS A 371 19.80 1.21 11.51
C LYS A 371 18.85 0.18 12.12
N ALA A 372 17.70 -0.09 11.49
CA ALA A 372 16.75 -1.09 11.96
C ALA A 372 17.37 -2.51 12.00
N PHE A 373 18.24 -2.84 11.04
CA PHE A 373 18.95 -4.12 11.01
C PHE A 373 19.91 -4.36 12.17
N ALA A 374 20.37 -3.31 12.86
CA ALA A 374 21.26 -3.49 14.01
C ALA A 374 20.56 -4.24 15.17
N ASP A 375 19.23 -4.09 15.28
CA ASP A 375 18.43 -4.64 16.39
C ASP A 375 17.47 -5.76 15.93
N ALA A 376 17.34 -6.01 14.63
CA ALA A 376 16.37 -6.96 14.07
C ALA A 376 16.93 -8.41 13.98
N PRO A 377 16.12 -9.45 14.25
CA PRO A 377 16.49 -10.85 14.01
C PRO A 377 16.86 -11.12 12.54
N ALA A 378 17.83 -12.00 12.30
CA ALA A 378 18.34 -12.30 10.96
C ALA A 378 17.25 -12.72 9.95
N GLY A 379 16.27 -13.52 10.40
CA GLY A 379 15.16 -13.98 9.56
C GLY A 379 14.15 -12.90 9.18
N GLU A 380 14.19 -11.72 9.81
CA GLU A 380 13.36 -10.56 9.46
C GLU A 380 14.09 -9.61 8.50
N GLN A 381 15.37 -9.85 8.19
CA GLN A 381 16.18 -9.01 7.30
C GLN A 381 16.23 -9.51 5.85
N VAL A 382 15.50 -10.58 5.51
CA VAL A 382 15.50 -11.23 4.20
C VAL A 382 14.32 -10.77 3.35
N LEU A 383 14.43 -10.83 2.02
CA LEU A 383 13.33 -10.43 1.13
C LEU A 383 12.23 -11.49 1.03
N VAL A 384 12.59 -12.76 1.24
CA VAL A 384 11.66 -13.89 1.18
C VAL A 384 11.61 -14.61 2.53
N PRO A 385 10.92 -14.03 3.54
CA PRO A 385 10.83 -14.64 4.87
C PRO A 385 9.98 -15.92 4.86
N ASP A 386 10.14 -16.73 5.91
CA ASP A 386 9.17 -17.78 6.25
C ASP A 386 8.11 -17.20 7.20
N LEU A 387 6.87 -17.25 6.74
CA LEU A 387 5.68 -16.75 7.44
C LEU A 387 4.77 -17.88 7.94
N THR A 388 5.22 -19.14 7.88
CA THR A 388 4.44 -20.26 8.40
C THR A 388 4.16 -20.07 9.90
N GLY A 389 2.88 -19.99 10.27
CA GLY A 389 2.46 -19.78 11.66
C GLY A 389 2.68 -18.36 12.17
N LYS A 390 2.91 -17.38 11.28
CA LYS A 390 3.03 -15.95 11.59
C LYS A 390 1.86 -15.17 10.97
N ASP A 391 1.72 -13.91 11.35
CA ASP A 391 0.76 -13.02 10.74
C ASP A 391 1.23 -12.60 9.33
N ALA A 392 0.31 -12.37 8.40
CA ALA A 392 0.65 -11.86 7.07
C ALA A 392 1.25 -10.45 7.17
N ASP A 393 0.77 -9.64 8.12
CA ASP A 393 1.24 -8.28 8.34
C ASP A 393 2.68 -8.23 8.89
N ASP A 394 3.22 -9.35 9.40
CA ASP A 394 4.65 -9.46 9.77
C ASP A 394 5.56 -9.33 8.53
N SER A 395 5.02 -9.50 7.32
CA SER A 395 5.75 -9.24 6.07
C SER A 395 5.87 -7.74 5.74
N LEU A 396 5.00 -6.89 6.31
CA LEU A 396 4.90 -5.46 6.03
C LEU A 396 5.86 -4.65 6.92
N SER A 397 7.16 -4.81 6.66
CA SER A 397 8.25 -4.03 7.27
C SER A 397 8.96 -3.15 6.23
N ASP A 398 9.94 -2.34 6.62
CA ASP A 398 10.75 -1.55 5.67
C ASP A 398 11.61 -2.42 4.72
N VAL A 399 11.75 -3.72 5.00
CA VAL A 399 12.61 -4.65 4.26
C VAL A 399 12.14 -4.86 2.82
N PRO A 400 10.92 -5.38 2.54
CA PRO A 400 10.46 -5.58 1.17
C PRO A 400 10.52 -4.30 0.31
N TYR A 401 10.25 -3.14 0.91
CA TYR A 401 10.32 -1.83 0.24
C TYR A 401 11.77 -1.45 -0.07
N THR A 402 12.57 -1.23 0.97
CA THR A 402 13.87 -0.57 0.85
C THR A 402 14.93 -1.53 0.36
N LYS A 403 15.01 -2.75 0.91
CA LYS A 403 15.97 -3.77 0.45
C LYS A 403 15.58 -4.26 -0.96
N GLY A 404 14.29 -4.39 -1.24
CA GLY A 404 13.80 -4.78 -2.57
C GLY A 404 14.17 -3.74 -3.63
N SER A 405 13.90 -2.46 -3.38
CA SER A 405 14.33 -1.38 -4.29
C SER A 405 15.84 -1.32 -4.45
N TRP A 406 16.61 -1.55 -3.37
CA TRP A 406 18.06 -1.57 -3.43
C TRP A 406 18.60 -2.72 -4.30
N PHE A 407 17.96 -3.89 -4.26
CA PHE A 407 18.28 -4.98 -5.17
C PHE A 407 18.04 -4.56 -6.62
N LEU A 408 16.91 -3.94 -6.93
CA LEU A 408 16.61 -3.47 -8.29
C LEU A 408 17.55 -2.36 -8.76
N GLN A 409 17.97 -1.44 -7.88
CA GLN A 409 19.01 -0.46 -8.19
C GLN A 409 20.37 -1.13 -8.44
N THR A 410 20.69 -2.20 -7.72
CA THR A 410 21.90 -2.99 -7.99
C THR A 410 21.87 -3.62 -9.38
N LEU A 411 20.70 -4.13 -9.80
CA LEU A 411 20.48 -4.58 -11.17
C LEU A 411 20.62 -3.42 -12.17
N GLU A 412 20.00 -2.26 -11.93
CA GLU A 412 20.17 -1.09 -12.79
C GLU A 412 21.65 -0.69 -12.95
N HIS A 413 22.41 -0.65 -11.85
CA HIS A 413 23.82 -0.29 -11.85
C HIS A 413 24.70 -1.30 -12.62
N LYS A 414 24.48 -2.61 -12.43
CA LYS A 414 25.26 -3.64 -13.13
C LYS A 414 24.91 -3.71 -14.61
N PHE A 415 23.62 -3.67 -14.95
CA PHE A 415 23.14 -3.91 -16.32
C PHE A 415 23.07 -2.64 -17.18
N GLY A 416 22.93 -1.48 -16.56
CA GLY A 416 22.70 -0.19 -17.21
C GLY A 416 21.21 0.06 -17.42
N ARG A 417 20.79 1.31 -17.26
CA ARG A 417 19.38 1.74 -17.32
C ARG A 417 18.66 1.30 -18.59
N ASP A 418 19.28 1.44 -19.76
CA ASP A 418 18.65 1.06 -21.04
C ASP A 418 18.27 -0.42 -21.13
N ALA A 419 19.10 -1.31 -20.59
CA ALA A 419 18.82 -2.74 -20.56
C ALA A 419 17.78 -3.07 -19.49
N PHE A 420 17.92 -2.46 -18.31
CA PHE A 420 17.04 -2.72 -17.18
C PHE A 420 15.61 -2.18 -17.39
N ASP A 421 15.45 -1.00 -17.99
CA ASP A 421 14.12 -0.45 -18.31
C ASP A 421 13.39 -1.31 -19.35
N LYS A 422 14.11 -1.82 -20.35
CA LYS A 422 13.54 -2.77 -21.32
C LYS A 422 13.12 -4.08 -20.65
N PHE A 423 13.92 -4.56 -19.70
CA PHE A 423 13.58 -5.73 -18.89
C PHE A 423 12.32 -5.47 -18.06
N LEU A 424 12.24 -4.36 -17.30
CA LEU A 424 11.09 -4.03 -16.47
C LEU A 424 9.81 -3.85 -17.28
N ARG A 425 9.88 -3.13 -18.40
CA ARG A 425 8.73 -2.99 -19.31
C ARG A 425 8.25 -4.35 -19.82
N SER A 426 9.17 -5.22 -20.23
CA SER A 426 8.84 -6.57 -20.69
C SER A 426 8.31 -7.46 -19.55
N TYR A 427 8.82 -7.30 -18.34
CA TYR A 427 8.36 -7.98 -17.13
C TYR A 427 6.90 -7.65 -16.81
N PHE A 428 6.56 -6.35 -16.76
CA PHE A 428 5.18 -5.91 -16.52
C PHE A 428 4.22 -6.31 -17.63
N ASP A 429 4.68 -6.33 -18.89
CA ASP A 429 3.88 -6.81 -20.02
C ASP A 429 3.68 -8.34 -19.96
N HIS A 430 4.72 -9.10 -19.59
CA HIS A 430 4.69 -10.56 -19.56
C HIS A 430 3.80 -11.12 -18.44
N PHE A 431 3.89 -10.54 -17.24
CA PHE A 431 3.12 -10.97 -16.07
C PHE A 431 1.84 -10.16 -15.85
N ALA A 432 1.38 -9.41 -16.85
CA ALA A 432 0.19 -8.58 -16.75
C ALA A 432 -1.04 -9.38 -16.26
N PHE A 433 -1.63 -8.91 -15.16
CA PHE A 433 -2.75 -9.52 -14.44
C PHE A 433 -2.48 -10.93 -13.89
N GLN A 434 -1.22 -11.24 -13.55
CA GLN A 434 -0.82 -12.51 -12.95
C GLN A 434 -0.30 -12.32 -11.52
N SER A 435 -0.41 -13.37 -10.73
CA SER A 435 0.19 -13.44 -9.40
C SER A 435 1.38 -14.39 -9.45
N ILE A 436 2.55 -13.95 -8.99
CA ILE A 436 3.82 -14.65 -9.21
C ILE A 436 4.61 -14.90 -7.91
N THR A 437 5.39 -15.97 -7.89
CA THR A 437 6.35 -16.27 -6.82
C THR A 437 7.70 -15.63 -7.10
N THR A 438 8.55 -15.57 -6.08
CA THR A 438 9.96 -15.16 -6.26
C THR A 438 10.70 -16.07 -7.23
N ASP A 439 10.43 -17.38 -7.23
CA ASP A 439 11.08 -18.32 -8.15
C ASP A 439 10.73 -18.01 -9.61
N GLN A 440 9.46 -17.70 -9.90
CA GLN A 440 9.03 -17.29 -11.24
C GLN A 440 9.69 -15.98 -11.68
N PHE A 441 9.84 -15.02 -10.76
CA PHE A 441 10.60 -13.81 -11.04
C PHE A 441 12.07 -14.13 -11.33
N VAL A 442 12.71 -14.99 -10.53
CA VAL A 442 14.12 -15.38 -10.69
C VAL A 442 14.35 -16.08 -12.04
N ASP A 443 13.47 -16.98 -12.44
CA ASP A 443 13.53 -17.64 -13.76
C ASP A 443 13.42 -16.63 -14.91
N TYR A 444 12.51 -15.66 -14.77
CA TYR A 444 12.34 -14.59 -15.75
C TYR A 444 13.56 -13.66 -15.80
N LEU A 445 14.09 -13.26 -14.63
CA LEU A 445 15.29 -12.45 -14.46
C LEU A 445 16.49 -13.12 -15.12
N LYS A 446 16.70 -14.41 -14.83
CA LYS A 446 17.79 -15.21 -15.39
C LYS A 446 17.73 -15.21 -16.92
N THR A 447 16.59 -15.58 -17.47
CA THR A 447 16.39 -15.75 -18.92
C THR A 447 16.44 -14.42 -19.69
N ASN A 448 15.88 -13.35 -19.12
CA ASN A 448 15.64 -12.10 -19.84
C ASN A 448 16.62 -10.98 -19.51
N LEU A 449 17.47 -11.14 -18.49
CA LEU A 449 18.49 -10.16 -18.14
C LEU A 449 19.88 -10.80 -17.98
N LEU A 450 20.03 -11.82 -17.12
CA LEU A 450 21.36 -12.35 -16.79
C LEU A 450 22.00 -13.09 -17.96
N ASP A 451 21.28 -14.05 -18.56
CA ASP A 451 21.80 -14.86 -19.67
C ASP A 451 22.03 -14.02 -20.94
N ARG A 452 21.31 -12.89 -21.07
CA ARG A 452 21.50 -11.92 -22.16
C ARG A 452 22.70 -11.01 -21.96
N HIS A 453 23.20 -10.91 -20.74
CA HIS A 453 24.35 -10.07 -20.37
C HIS A 453 25.30 -10.84 -19.42
N PRO A 454 25.93 -11.92 -19.91
CA PRO A 454 26.72 -12.81 -19.09
C PRO A 454 27.88 -12.09 -18.39
N GLY A 455 28.18 -12.51 -17.15
CA GLY A 455 29.28 -11.98 -16.35
C GLY A 455 28.99 -10.68 -15.60
N LYS A 456 27.80 -10.07 -15.76
CA LYS A 456 27.42 -8.86 -15.01
C LYS A 456 26.95 -9.12 -13.59
N MET A 457 26.25 -10.24 -13.37
CA MET A 457 25.78 -10.70 -12.06
C MET A 457 25.58 -12.22 -12.12
N SER A 458 25.99 -12.91 -11.06
CA SER A 458 25.82 -14.36 -10.88
C SER A 458 24.49 -14.68 -10.19
N MET A 459 24.01 -15.92 -10.35
CA MET A 459 22.86 -16.41 -9.58
C MET A 459 23.14 -16.38 -8.07
N SER A 460 24.37 -16.67 -7.63
CA SER A 460 24.72 -16.58 -6.20
C SER A 460 24.56 -15.18 -5.62
N GLU A 461 24.79 -14.12 -6.41
CA GLU A 461 24.52 -12.75 -5.96
C GLU A 461 23.02 -12.49 -5.85
N VAL A 462 22.22 -12.97 -6.80
CA VAL A 462 20.75 -12.89 -6.73
C VAL A 462 20.22 -13.59 -5.47
N GLU A 463 20.64 -14.84 -5.23
CA GLU A 463 20.26 -15.61 -4.05
C GLU A 463 20.67 -14.90 -2.74
N ALA A 464 21.83 -14.25 -2.73
CA ALA A 464 22.29 -13.47 -1.58
C ALA A 464 21.36 -12.30 -1.27
N TRP A 465 20.90 -11.56 -2.28
CA TRP A 465 19.93 -10.48 -2.09
C TRP A 465 18.60 -10.98 -1.52
N LEU A 466 18.11 -12.12 -2.03
CA LEU A 466 16.79 -12.66 -1.67
C LEU A 466 16.78 -13.28 -0.26
N HIS A 467 17.79 -14.07 0.08
CA HIS A 467 17.73 -14.99 1.21
C HIS A 467 18.75 -14.72 2.32
N GLN A 468 19.75 -13.86 2.11
CA GLN A 468 20.71 -13.53 3.17
C GLN A 468 20.29 -12.31 3.99
N PRO A 469 20.52 -12.30 5.31
CA PRO A 469 20.28 -11.14 6.17
C PRO A 469 21.11 -9.91 5.75
N GLY A 470 20.60 -8.72 6.08
CA GLY A 470 21.26 -7.46 5.76
C GLY A 470 21.24 -7.12 4.27
N VAL A 471 22.05 -6.15 3.87
CA VAL A 471 22.25 -5.73 2.48
C VAL A 471 23.64 -6.19 2.02
N PRO A 472 23.78 -6.82 0.84
CA PRO A 472 25.10 -7.14 0.28
C PRO A 472 26.04 -5.93 0.20
N ALA A 473 27.32 -6.15 0.47
CA ALA A 473 28.31 -5.07 0.60
C ALA A 473 28.53 -4.26 -0.69
N ASP A 474 28.23 -4.83 -1.85
CA ASP A 474 28.32 -4.19 -3.16
C ASP A 474 27.04 -3.43 -3.57
N GLY A 475 26.03 -3.36 -2.69
CA GLY A 475 24.81 -2.58 -2.91
C GLY A 475 25.12 -1.08 -3.09
N PRO A 476 24.81 -0.48 -4.25
CA PRO A 476 25.18 0.91 -4.56
C PRO A 476 24.39 1.89 -3.70
N LEU A 477 25.04 2.97 -3.28
CA LEU A 477 24.38 4.13 -2.68
C LEU A 477 24.74 5.37 -3.49
N PRO A 478 23.77 6.26 -3.77
CA PRO A 478 24.10 7.53 -4.39
C PRO A 478 24.89 8.41 -3.41
N ASN A 479 25.63 9.37 -3.94
CA ASN A 479 26.29 10.39 -3.14
C ASN A 479 25.46 11.68 -3.16
N SER A 480 25.12 12.23 -1.99
CA SER A 480 24.49 13.55 -1.89
C SER A 480 25.49 14.58 -1.32
N ALA A 481 25.87 15.53 -2.18
CA ALA A 481 26.69 16.68 -1.77
C ALA A 481 25.95 17.55 -0.74
N ARG A 482 24.62 17.64 -0.82
CA ARG A 482 23.81 18.38 0.17
C ARG A 482 23.84 17.70 1.53
N PHE A 483 23.63 16.38 1.60
CA PHE A 483 23.74 15.65 2.86
C PHE A 483 25.14 15.70 3.46
N THR A 484 26.18 15.64 2.61
CA THR A 484 27.57 15.85 3.06
C THR A 484 27.76 17.24 3.66
N ALA A 485 27.27 18.29 3.00
CA ALA A 485 27.32 19.65 3.53
C ALA A 485 26.50 19.80 4.83
N GLN A 486 25.31 19.21 4.90
CA GLN A 486 24.48 19.20 6.10
C GLN A 486 25.15 18.47 7.27
N ASN A 487 25.91 17.41 7.03
CA ASN A 487 26.66 16.73 8.08
C ASN A 487 27.71 17.65 8.73
N ILE A 488 28.42 18.43 7.91
CA ILE A 488 29.40 19.43 8.38
C ILE A 488 28.67 20.54 9.15
N GLN A 489 27.64 21.13 8.53
CA GLN A 489 26.85 22.21 9.10
C GLN A 489 26.20 21.81 10.43
N ARG A 490 25.63 20.61 10.52
CA ARG A 490 25.03 20.04 11.72
C ARG A 490 26.06 19.84 12.83
N SER A 491 27.22 19.27 12.51
CA SER A 491 28.30 19.07 13.48
C SER A 491 28.82 20.40 14.04
N GLU A 492 28.99 21.41 13.19
CA GLU A 492 29.41 22.75 13.59
C GLU A 492 28.33 23.46 14.44
N PHE A 493 27.05 23.32 14.07
CA PHE A 493 25.93 23.90 14.82
C PHE A 493 25.79 23.26 16.21
N VAL A 494 25.84 21.93 16.29
CA VAL A 494 25.79 21.19 17.55
C VAL A 494 26.98 21.56 18.45
N ALA A 495 28.16 21.79 17.86
CA ALA A 495 29.35 22.23 18.57
C ALA A 495 29.39 23.74 18.90
N GLY A 496 28.35 24.51 18.54
CA GLY A 496 28.29 25.97 18.76
C GLY A 496 29.27 26.78 17.89
N LYS A 497 29.85 26.18 16.86
CA LYS A 497 30.79 26.82 15.91
C LYS A 497 30.09 27.50 14.73
N ARG A 498 28.81 27.20 14.52
CA ARG A 498 27.97 27.77 13.46
C ARG A 498 26.63 28.18 14.07
N SER A 499 26.17 29.38 13.76
CA SER A 499 24.85 29.84 14.18
C SER A 499 23.73 29.20 13.36
N ALA A 500 22.52 29.13 13.90
CA ALA A 500 21.37 28.56 13.19
C ALA A 500 21.14 29.24 11.83
N ARG A 501 21.31 30.57 11.72
CA ARG A 501 21.11 31.34 10.47
C ARG A 501 22.11 30.99 9.37
N GLU A 502 23.28 30.47 9.72
CA GLU A 502 24.35 30.09 8.78
C GLU A 502 24.19 28.65 8.24
N LEU A 503 23.15 27.92 8.64
CA LEU A 503 22.78 26.63 8.04
C LEU A 503 22.21 26.81 6.61
N ASN A 504 21.69 28.00 6.31
CA ASN A 504 21.04 28.32 5.03
C ASN A 504 19.87 27.36 4.69
N ALA A 505 19.16 26.89 5.73
CA ALA A 505 18.17 25.83 5.62
C ALA A 505 16.81 26.26 5.04
N LYS A 506 16.64 27.53 4.67
CA LYS A 506 15.41 28.03 4.04
C LYS A 506 15.13 27.40 2.68
N ALA A 507 16.18 26.93 1.99
CA ALA A 507 16.08 26.29 0.68
C ALA A 507 16.03 24.76 0.75
N TRP A 508 16.05 24.18 1.95
CA TRP A 508 16.05 22.74 2.12
C TRP A 508 14.69 22.15 1.73
N SER A 509 14.75 21.04 0.99
CA SER A 509 13.59 20.18 0.79
C SER A 509 13.12 19.56 2.11
N THR A 510 11.94 18.94 2.07
CA THR A 510 11.44 18.15 3.20
C THR A 510 12.40 17.02 3.57
N GLN A 511 13.00 16.35 2.58
CA GLN A 511 13.97 15.27 2.78
C GLN A 511 15.26 15.78 3.44
N GLU A 512 15.75 16.95 3.03
CA GLU A 512 16.88 17.62 3.68
C GLU A 512 16.58 17.98 5.13
N TRP A 513 15.36 18.44 5.44
CA TRP A 513 14.93 18.68 6.82
C TRP A 513 14.83 17.39 7.63
N GLN A 514 14.26 16.33 7.07
CA GLN A 514 14.18 15.02 7.74
C GLN A 514 15.59 14.51 8.06
N TYR A 515 16.49 14.50 7.07
CA TYR A 515 17.87 14.07 7.22
C TYR A 515 18.62 14.87 8.29
N PHE A 516 18.45 16.20 8.30
CA PHE A 516 19.07 17.06 9.31
C PHE A 516 18.53 16.77 10.71
N LEU A 517 17.20 16.74 10.89
CA LEU A 517 16.56 16.58 12.20
C LEU A 517 16.76 15.18 12.78
N ASP A 518 16.69 14.12 11.97
CA ASP A 518 16.86 12.73 12.42
C ASP A 518 18.27 12.44 12.96
N GLN A 519 19.26 13.23 12.56
CA GLN A 519 20.65 13.09 12.96
C GLN A 519 21.11 14.09 14.00
N LEU A 520 20.23 14.99 14.47
CA LEU A 520 20.53 15.80 15.64
C LEU A 520 20.63 14.92 16.89
N PRO A 521 21.45 15.29 17.89
CA PRO A 521 21.41 14.62 19.18
C PRO A 521 20.00 14.73 19.77
N PRO A 522 19.56 13.76 20.59
CA PRO A 522 18.21 13.74 21.14
C PRO A 522 17.89 14.92 22.07
N LYS A 523 18.91 15.70 22.45
CA LYS A 523 18.83 16.89 23.30
C LYS A 523 19.76 17.98 22.76
N LEU A 524 19.23 19.17 22.58
CA LEU A 524 19.98 20.42 22.33
C LEU A 524 19.89 21.35 23.53
N SER A 525 20.72 22.40 23.56
CA SER A 525 20.59 23.47 24.54
C SER A 525 19.34 24.33 24.26
N GLY A 526 18.80 24.99 25.28
CA GLY A 526 17.67 25.91 25.11
C GLY A 526 17.96 27.04 24.12
N GLU A 527 19.21 27.53 24.07
CA GLU A 527 19.67 28.53 23.10
C GLU A 527 19.68 27.96 21.67
N GLN A 528 20.20 26.74 21.47
CA GLN A 528 20.19 26.08 20.16
C GLN A 528 18.77 25.85 19.66
N MET A 529 17.85 25.39 20.51
CA MET A 529 16.44 25.22 20.17
C MET A 529 15.79 26.56 19.77
N THR A 530 15.99 27.59 20.59
CA THR A 530 15.42 28.93 20.36
C THR A 530 15.94 29.55 19.08
N THR A 531 17.25 29.46 18.82
CA THR A 531 17.86 30.06 17.63
C THR A 531 17.49 29.32 16.35
N LEU A 532 17.34 28.00 16.39
CA LEU A 532 16.91 27.20 15.25
C LEU A 532 15.44 27.48 14.91
N ASP A 533 14.57 27.52 15.91
CA ASP A 533 13.15 27.82 15.72
C ASP A 533 12.92 29.25 15.23
N ALA A 534 13.66 30.22 15.77
CA ALA A 534 13.60 31.61 15.31
C ALA A 534 14.10 31.81 13.87
N ALA A 535 15.04 30.96 13.41
CA ALA A 535 15.59 31.05 12.06
C ALA A 535 14.68 30.42 10.99
N TYR A 536 13.96 29.36 11.34
CA TYR A 536 13.28 28.48 10.37
C TYR A 536 11.80 28.21 10.66
N HIS A 537 11.26 28.69 11.77
CA HIS A 537 9.84 28.56 12.15
C HIS A 537 9.36 27.10 12.14
N LEU A 538 10.12 26.22 12.79
CA LEU A 538 9.82 24.78 12.85
C LEU A 538 8.59 24.51 13.73
N THR A 539 8.41 25.29 14.79
CA THR A 539 7.20 25.26 15.62
C THR A 539 6.00 25.75 14.81
N GLY A 540 4.98 24.90 14.66
CA GLY A 540 3.75 25.22 13.93
C GLY A 540 3.80 24.93 12.44
N THR A 541 4.85 24.29 11.92
CA THR A 541 4.90 23.87 10.51
C THR A 541 3.72 22.97 10.14
N ARG A 542 3.21 23.12 8.90
CA ARG A 542 2.13 22.29 8.37
C ARG A 542 2.60 20.93 7.88
N ASN A 543 3.88 20.84 7.49
CA ASN A 543 4.48 19.59 7.06
C ASN A 543 4.58 18.62 8.26
N ALA A 544 3.81 17.52 8.19
CA ALA A 544 3.65 16.62 9.32
C ALA A 544 4.94 15.84 9.65
N GLU A 545 5.78 15.55 8.66
CA GLU A 545 7.06 14.85 8.83
C GLU A 545 8.12 15.72 9.54
N ILE A 546 8.17 17.02 9.20
CA ILE A 546 9.04 17.99 9.88
C ILE A 546 8.52 18.26 11.28
N ALA A 547 7.21 18.49 11.44
CA ALA A 547 6.57 18.75 12.74
C ALA A 547 6.86 17.62 13.73
N PHE A 548 6.64 16.37 13.32
CA PHE A 548 6.91 15.19 14.14
C PHE A 548 8.36 15.17 14.68
N ARG A 549 9.35 15.32 13.79
CA ARG A 549 10.77 15.27 14.16
C ARG A 549 11.15 16.44 15.06
N TRP A 550 10.66 17.64 14.74
CA TRP A 550 10.87 18.83 15.55
C TRP A 550 10.30 18.69 16.97
N TYR A 551 9.06 18.23 17.10
CA TYR A 551 8.41 18.07 18.40
C TYR A 551 9.05 16.96 19.24
N ARG A 552 9.50 15.87 18.61
CA ARG A 552 10.29 14.84 19.31
C ARG A 552 11.59 15.42 19.89
N LEU A 553 12.28 16.28 19.14
CA LEU A 553 13.46 16.99 19.62
C LEU A 553 13.14 18.01 20.71
N ALA A 554 12.01 18.71 20.60
CA ALA A 554 11.53 19.65 21.61
C ALA A 554 11.23 18.98 22.95
N ILE A 555 10.62 17.79 22.94
CA ILE A 555 10.40 16.97 24.14
C ILE A 555 11.75 16.59 24.78
N GLY A 556 12.70 16.07 23.98
CA GLY A 556 14.02 15.67 24.48
C GLY A 556 14.86 16.83 25.02
N SER A 557 14.60 18.04 24.53
CA SER A 557 15.31 19.28 24.91
C SER A 557 14.57 20.15 25.93
N ASP A 558 13.40 19.72 26.40
CA ASP A 558 12.52 20.49 27.30
C ASP A 558 12.17 21.89 26.76
N TYR A 559 11.99 22.01 25.44
CA TYR A 559 11.69 23.27 24.77
C TYR A 559 10.18 23.58 24.81
N GLN A 560 9.74 24.08 25.96
CA GLN A 560 8.32 24.34 26.28
C GLN A 560 7.61 25.28 25.28
N THR A 561 8.34 26.18 24.61
CA THR A 561 7.79 27.08 23.58
C THR A 561 7.07 26.33 22.45
N ALA A 562 7.51 25.12 22.11
CA ALA A 562 6.90 24.32 21.04
C ALA A 562 5.64 23.54 21.49
N PHE A 563 5.38 23.41 22.79
CA PHE A 563 4.34 22.52 23.32
C PHE A 563 2.91 22.90 22.90
N PRO A 564 2.52 24.19 22.84
CA PRO A 564 1.22 24.57 22.33
C PRO A 564 0.99 24.12 20.87
N ALA A 565 1.97 24.35 19.98
CA ALA A 565 1.87 23.94 18.58
C ALA A 565 1.94 22.41 18.41
N MET A 566 2.70 21.72 19.27
CA MET A 566 2.71 20.27 19.34
C MET A 566 1.33 19.71 19.71
N ARG A 567 0.65 20.29 20.71
CA ARG A 567 -0.72 19.90 21.06
C ARG A 567 -1.66 20.03 19.86
N GLU A 568 -1.66 21.18 19.18
CA GLU A 568 -2.52 21.40 18.01
C GLU A 568 -2.21 20.41 16.87
N HIS A 569 -0.93 20.07 16.65
CA HIS A 569 -0.55 19.04 15.70
C HIS A 569 -1.13 17.67 16.08
N MET A 570 -0.99 17.25 17.35
CA MET A 570 -1.49 15.97 17.84
C MET A 570 -3.02 15.89 17.82
N LEU A 571 -3.74 17.00 18.02
CA LEU A 571 -5.21 17.01 17.89
C LEU A 571 -5.69 16.90 16.44
N ARG A 572 -4.88 17.40 15.50
CA ARG A 572 -5.26 17.50 14.08
C ARG A 572 -5.08 16.20 13.31
N ILE A 573 -4.15 15.32 13.70
CA ILE A 573 -3.80 14.12 12.92
C ILE A 573 -3.89 12.84 13.77
N GLY A 574 -4.29 11.73 13.17
CA GLY A 574 -4.38 10.41 13.83
C GLY A 574 -3.36 9.37 13.36
N ARG A 575 -2.46 9.73 12.43
CA ARG A 575 -1.49 8.81 11.80
C ARG A 575 -0.48 8.30 12.82
N ARG A 576 -0.50 6.98 13.09
CA ARG A 576 0.21 6.36 14.23
C ARG A 576 1.70 6.68 14.26
N ILE A 577 2.38 6.58 13.12
CA ILE A 577 3.84 6.81 13.01
C ILE A 577 4.26 8.24 13.37
N LEU A 578 3.35 9.22 13.29
CA LEU A 578 3.63 10.62 13.58
C LEU A 578 3.18 11.05 14.98
N VAL A 579 2.20 10.37 15.60
CA VAL A 579 1.67 10.76 16.92
C VAL A 579 2.12 9.85 18.06
N VAL A 580 2.17 8.53 17.85
CA VAL A 580 2.48 7.56 18.93
C VAL A 580 3.89 7.79 19.49
N PRO A 581 4.94 8.00 18.68
CA PRO A 581 6.28 8.21 19.24
C PRO A 581 6.40 9.55 20.00
N LEU A 582 5.52 10.53 19.76
CA LEU A 582 5.46 11.75 20.58
C LEU A 582 4.89 11.44 21.97
N PHE A 583 3.83 10.64 22.07
CA PHE A 583 3.32 10.16 23.36
C PHE A 583 4.38 9.35 24.11
N GLU A 584 5.06 8.41 23.44
CA GLU A 584 6.13 7.62 24.03
C GLU A 584 7.33 8.48 24.50
N ALA A 585 7.64 9.57 23.79
CA ALA A 585 8.66 10.50 24.21
C ALA A 585 8.22 11.32 25.44
N LEU A 586 6.97 11.80 25.46
CA LEU A 586 6.42 12.58 26.57
C LEU A 586 6.31 11.79 27.87
N THR A 587 5.95 10.50 27.81
CA THR A 587 5.75 9.65 29.00
C THR A 587 7.03 9.32 29.75
N LYS A 588 8.20 9.69 29.21
CA LYS A 588 9.50 9.50 29.87
C LYS A 588 9.71 10.39 31.09
N THR A 589 8.93 11.46 31.28
CA THR A 589 9.02 12.35 32.45
C THR A 589 7.65 12.54 33.10
N PRO A 590 7.56 12.83 34.42
CA PRO A 590 6.27 13.09 35.07
C PRO A 590 5.49 14.28 34.49
N ALA A 591 6.18 15.40 34.21
CA ALA A 591 5.56 16.58 33.61
C ALA A 591 5.09 16.31 32.17
N GLY A 592 5.91 15.63 31.36
CA GLY A 592 5.55 15.23 30.01
C GLY A 592 4.37 14.25 29.99
N LYS A 593 4.33 13.29 30.92
CA LYS A 593 3.19 12.38 31.07
C LYS A 593 1.89 13.12 31.39
N ALA A 594 1.92 14.07 32.33
CA ALA A 594 0.75 14.89 32.66
C ALA A 594 0.28 15.74 31.47
N PHE A 595 1.20 16.26 30.66
CA PHE A 595 0.85 16.94 29.41
C PHE A 595 0.24 15.97 28.39
N ALA A 596 0.86 14.80 28.18
CA ALA A 596 0.38 13.76 27.28
C ALA A 596 -1.03 13.29 27.63
N GLU A 597 -1.34 13.08 28.92
CA GLU A 597 -2.67 12.69 29.38
C GLU A 597 -3.74 13.75 29.04
N LYS A 598 -3.41 15.04 29.19
CA LYS A 598 -4.31 16.14 28.80
C LYS A 598 -4.53 16.20 27.29
N VAL A 599 -3.45 16.13 26.51
CA VAL A 599 -3.54 16.12 25.04
C VAL A 599 -4.34 14.92 24.57
N TYR A 600 -4.12 13.74 25.16
CA TYR A 600 -4.87 12.54 24.79
C TYR A 600 -6.35 12.67 25.15
N ALA A 601 -6.71 13.21 26.32
CA ALA A 601 -8.11 13.42 26.68
C ALA A 601 -8.87 14.24 25.61
N ASP A 602 -8.22 15.27 25.07
CA ASP A 602 -8.77 16.12 24.02
C ASP A 602 -8.75 15.46 22.63
N ALA A 603 -7.69 14.70 22.30
CA ALA A 603 -7.50 14.05 20.99
C ALA A 603 -8.30 12.75 20.83
N ARG A 604 -8.57 12.06 21.96
CA ARG A 604 -9.11 10.71 21.99
C ARG A 604 -10.41 10.55 21.18
N PRO A 605 -11.40 11.46 21.26
CA PRO A 605 -12.61 11.37 20.45
C PRO A 605 -12.30 11.30 18.95
N GLY A 606 -11.36 12.13 18.45
CA GLY A 606 -10.99 12.18 17.04
C GLY A 606 -10.08 11.03 16.56
N TYR A 607 -9.38 10.34 17.46
CA TYR A 607 -8.46 9.26 17.07
C TYR A 607 -9.19 7.97 16.66
N HIS A 608 -8.58 7.27 15.71
CA HIS A 608 -8.93 5.91 15.34
C HIS A 608 -8.73 4.92 16.51
N PRO A 609 -9.56 3.87 16.67
CA PRO A 609 -9.39 2.86 17.72
C PRO A 609 -7.97 2.28 17.84
N MET A 610 -7.34 1.88 16.72
CA MET A 610 -5.94 1.45 16.71
C MET A 610 -4.97 2.50 17.25
N THR A 611 -5.14 3.78 16.90
CA THR A 611 -4.33 4.88 17.43
C THR A 611 -4.59 5.06 18.93
N ARG A 612 -5.86 5.00 19.37
CA ARG A 612 -6.22 5.03 20.80
C ARG A 612 -5.51 3.91 21.57
N ALA A 613 -5.57 2.67 21.10
CA ALA A 613 -4.93 1.52 21.74
C ALA A 613 -3.40 1.67 21.85
N ALA A 614 -2.75 2.13 20.78
CA ALA A 614 -1.31 2.38 20.79
C ALA A 614 -0.91 3.49 21.77
N VAL A 615 -1.66 4.60 21.80
CA VAL A 615 -1.41 5.71 22.73
C VAL A 615 -1.69 5.30 24.17
N GLU A 616 -2.79 4.59 24.44
CA GLU A 616 -3.11 4.07 25.79
C GLU A 616 -2.02 3.12 26.29
N LYS A 617 -1.44 2.28 25.42
CA LYS A 617 -0.28 1.45 25.75
C LYS A 617 0.94 2.32 26.12
N ALA A 618 1.23 3.36 25.34
CA ALA A 618 2.33 4.28 25.64
C ALA A 618 2.14 5.03 26.97
N LEU A 619 0.92 5.46 27.29
CA LEU A 619 0.58 6.17 28.54
C LEU A 619 0.69 5.28 29.79
N LYS A 620 0.45 3.98 29.64
CA LYS A 620 0.58 2.98 30.72
C LYS A 620 2.04 2.64 31.06
N ALA A 621 2.99 2.96 30.18
CA ALA A 621 4.41 2.72 30.46
C ALA A 621 4.84 3.54 31.71
N PRO A 622 5.64 2.95 32.62
CA PRO A 622 6.15 3.69 33.77
C PRO A 622 7.08 4.81 33.30
N ALA A 623 6.90 6.01 33.85
CA ALA A 623 7.87 7.08 33.67
C ALA A 623 9.20 6.63 34.29
N LYS A 624 10.31 6.78 33.56
CA LYS A 624 11.63 6.53 34.14
C LYS A 624 11.92 7.70 35.08
N ASN A 625 12.00 7.42 36.37
CA ASN A 625 12.36 8.40 37.41
C ASN A 625 13.73 9.03 37.15
#